data_AF-A0A7J2XYQ1-F1
#
_entry.id   AF-A0A7J2XYQ1-F1
#
_cell.length_a   1.000
_cell.length_b   1.000
_cell.length_c   1.000
_cell.angle_alpha   90.00
_cell.angle_beta   90.00
_cell.angle_gamma   90.00
#
_symmetry.space_group_name_H-M   'P 1'
#
loop_
_entity.id
_entity.type
_entity.pdbx_description
1 polymer ?
#
loop_
_entity_poly.entity_id
_entity_poly.type
_entity_poly.pdbx_seq_one_letter_code
_entity_poly.pdbx_strand_id
1 'polypeptide(L)'
;MPPRRGVLLSVFYSGDDRAAVMKFYDADSGEIFLVKDETEHKPYLLTNAPEERISEALSEFASRIHSISRVRKYDILRDKEVELTKVEAKDPLAIGGSPKNMRDTLAKLGYDVWEARIKYYDCFIFDRNLIPG
;
A
#
# COMPACT_ATOMS: atom_id res chain seq x y z
N MET A 1 20.78 -22.93 2.21
CA MET A 1 21.41 -22.03 3.21
C MET A 1 20.67 -22.23 4.52
N PRO A 2 21.35 -22.19 5.68
CA PRO A 2 20.67 -22.22 6.96
C PRO A 2 19.76 -20.99 7.12
N PRO A 3 18.64 -21.11 7.84
CA PRO A 3 17.75 -19.97 8.09
C PRO A 3 18.49 -18.93 8.94
N ARG A 4 18.53 -17.69 8.45
CA ARG A 4 19.07 -16.55 9.18
C ARG A 4 17.98 -15.99 10.10
N ARG A 5 18.33 -15.70 11.36
CA ARG A 5 17.42 -15.08 12.33
C ARG A 5 17.82 -13.63 12.56
N GLY A 6 16.84 -12.77 12.72
CA GLY A 6 17.08 -11.37 13.03
C GLY A 6 15.82 -10.68 13.54
N VAL A 7 16.02 -9.59 14.26
CA VAL A 7 14.99 -8.69 14.76
C VAL A 7 14.68 -7.66 13.68
N LEU A 8 13.40 -7.46 13.36
CA LEU A 8 12.98 -6.46 12.38
C LEU A 8 13.19 -5.07 12.98
N LEU A 9 14.07 -4.26 12.38
CA LEU A 9 14.32 -2.89 12.83
C LEU A 9 13.39 -1.88 12.14
N SER A 10 13.21 -2.02 10.82
CA SER A 10 12.40 -1.10 10.04
C SER A 10 12.04 -1.69 8.67
N VAL A 11 11.06 -1.05 8.02
CA VAL A 11 10.71 -1.30 6.63
C VAL A 11 10.81 0.00 5.85
N PHE A 12 11.29 -0.06 4.62
CA PHE A 12 11.28 1.06 3.69
C PHE A 12 10.85 0.61 2.28
N TYR A 13 10.51 1.57 1.43
CA TYR A 13 10.21 1.31 0.02
C TYR A 13 11.48 1.46 -0.82
N SER A 14 11.82 0.44 -1.60
CA SER A 14 12.85 0.54 -2.63
C SER A 14 12.19 0.87 -3.97
N GLY A 15 12.54 2.03 -4.54
CA GLY A 15 12.03 2.46 -5.84
C GLY A 15 12.56 1.62 -7.00
N ASP A 16 13.78 1.11 -6.88
CA ASP A 16 14.43 0.24 -7.85
C ASP A 16 13.76 -1.13 -7.89
N ASP A 17 13.47 -1.69 -6.70
CA ASP A 17 12.79 -2.97 -6.56
C ASP A 17 11.27 -2.89 -6.74
N ARG A 18 10.71 -1.69 -6.61
CA ARG A 18 9.28 -1.42 -6.50
C ARG A 18 8.58 -2.29 -5.45
N ALA A 19 9.24 -2.47 -4.31
CA ALA A 19 8.79 -3.35 -3.24
C ALA A 19 9.20 -2.82 -1.86
N ALA A 20 8.55 -3.33 -0.82
CA ALA A 20 9.01 -3.16 0.54
C ALA A 20 10.34 -3.91 0.76
N VAL A 21 11.24 -3.31 1.54
CA VAL A 21 12.49 -3.92 1.98
C VAL A 21 12.55 -3.85 3.50
N MET A 22 12.67 -5.01 4.12
CA MET A 22 12.76 -5.19 5.56
C MET A 22 14.23 -5.18 5.97
N LYS A 23 14.55 -4.40 7.00
CA LYS A 23 15.89 -4.31 7.58
C LYS A 23 15.93 -5.10 8.88
N PHE A 24 16.71 -6.16 8.91
CA PHE A 24 16.86 -7.03 10.07
C PHE A 24 18.23 -6.85 10.74
N TYR A 25 18.26 -7.06 12.05
CA TYR A 25 19.47 -7.14 12.85
C TYR A 25 19.66 -8.54 13.41
N ASP A 26 20.79 -9.16 13.10
CA ASP A 26 21.20 -10.46 13.62
C ASP A 26 21.98 -10.26 14.92
N ALA A 27 21.39 -10.67 16.05
CA ALA A 27 21.98 -10.45 17.37
C ALA A 27 23.22 -11.31 17.64
N ASP A 28 23.38 -12.45 16.95
CA ASP A 28 24.51 -13.36 17.15
C ASP A 28 25.76 -12.84 16.43
N SER A 29 25.59 -12.34 15.19
CA SER A 29 26.69 -11.81 14.37
C SER A 29 26.89 -10.30 14.49
N GLY A 30 25.89 -9.56 14.99
CA GLY A 30 25.90 -8.10 15.02
C GLY A 30 25.68 -7.45 13.64
N GLU A 31 25.30 -8.24 12.64
CA GLU A 31 25.14 -7.78 11.26
C GLU A 31 23.71 -7.31 10.95
N ILE A 32 23.63 -6.36 10.02
CA ILE A 32 22.35 -5.95 9.42
C ILE A 32 22.21 -6.64 8.07
N PHE A 33 21.04 -7.20 7.80
CA PHE A 33 20.72 -7.75 6.49
C PHE A 33 19.35 -7.28 5.99
N LEU A 34 19.19 -7.25 4.67
CA LEU A 34 17.97 -6.79 4.01
C LEU A 34 17.23 -7.97 3.41
N VAL A 35 15.91 -7.98 3.56
CA VAL A 35 15.02 -8.95 2.93
C VAL A 35 13.99 -8.17 2.11
N LYS A 36 13.97 -8.42 0.81
CA LYS A 36 12.98 -7.85 -0.11
C LYS A 36 11.65 -8.58 0.06
N ASP A 37 10.55 -7.84 -0.05
CA ASP A 37 9.22 -8.43 -0.13
C ASP A 37 9.04 -9.26 -1.41
N GLU A 38 8.58 -10.50 -1.25
CA GLU A 38 8.23 -11.43 -2.33
C GLU A 38 6.72 -11.69 -2.41
N THR A 39 5.91 -11.03 -1.57
CA THR A 39 4.44 -11.18 -1.54
C THR A 39 3.70 -10.35 -2.58
N GLU A 40 4.46 -9.62 -3.41
CA GLU A 40 3.97 -8.68 -4.42
C GLU A 40 3.06 -7.58 -3.88
N HIS A 41 3.16 -7.21 -2.59
CA HIS A 41 2.31 -6.19 -1.97
C HIS A 41 2.42 -4.84 -2.70
N LYS A 42 1.28 -4.22 -3.01
CA LYS A 42 1.21 -2.96 -3.76
C LYS A 42 0.65 -1.83 -2.92
N PRO A 43 1.13 -0.59 -3.11
CA PRO A 43 0.48 0.59 -2.53
C PRO A 43 -0.95 0.69 -3.05
N TYR A 44 -1.89 1.09 -2.20
CA TYR A 44 -3.28 1.22 -2.60
C TYR A 44 -4.02 2.34 -1.87
N LEU A 45 -5.21 2.63 -2.37
CA LEU A 45 -6.24 3.41 -1.69
C LEU A 45 -7.59 2.69 -1.78
N LEU A 46 -8.51 3.08 -0.91
CA LEU A 46 -9.91 2.63 -0.96
C LEU A 46 -10.82 3.81 -1.29
N THR A 47 -11.88 3.58 -2.06
CA THR A 47 -12.86 4.62 -2.40
C THR A 47 -14.26 4.06 -2.59
N ASN A 48 -15.28 4.91 -2.43
CA ASN A 48 -16.67 4.59 -2.76
C ASN A 48 -17.00 4.89 -4.22
N ALA A 49 -16.04 5.34 -5.03
CA ALA A 49 -16.21 5.46 -6.46
C ALA A 49 -16.56 4.11 -7.10
N PRO A 50 -17.61 4.03 -7.94
CA PRO A 50 -17.91 2.85 -8.73
C PRO A 50 -16.74 2.48 -9.65
N GLU A 51 -16.46 1.19 -9.84
CA GLU A 51 -15.33 0.71 -10.63
C GLU A 51 -15.35 1.24 -12.08
N GLU A 52 -16.54 1.35 -12.66
CA GLU A 52 -16.76 1.87 -14.02
C GLU A 52 -16.35 3.35 -14.14
N ARG A 53 -16.51 4.11 -13.05
CA ARG A 53 -16.13 5.53 -12.99
C ARG A 53 -14.65 5.73 -12.73
N ILE A 54 -13.99 4.77 -12.07
CA ILE A 54 -12.57 4.89 -11.74
C ILE A 54 -11.70 4.92 -12.99
N SER A 55 -12.00 4.08 -13.98
CA SER A 55 -11.20 4.01 -15.22
C SER A 55 -11.21 5.35 -15.98
N GLU A 56 -12.36 6.01 -16.03
CA GLU A 56 -12.50 7.35 -16.61
C GLU A 56 -11.80 8.41 -15.74
N ALA A 57 -12.11 8.44 -14.44
CA ALA A 57 -11.59 9.40 -13.48
C ALA A 57 -10.06 9.38 -13.36
N LEU A 58 -9.46 8.19 -13.49
CA LEU A 58 -8.03 7.96 -13.32
C LEU A 58 -7.33 7.62 -14.65
N SER A 59 -7.92 7.98 -15.78
CA SER A 59 -7.35 7.73 -17.11
C SER A 59 -5.91 8.23 -17.26
N GLU A 60 -5.57 9.39 -16.68
CA GLU A 60 -4.22 9.94 -16.66
C GLU A 60 -3.21 9.11 -15.85
N PHE A 61 -3.69 8.22 -14.98
CA PHE A 61 -2.89 7.30 -14.17
C PHE A 61 -2.94 5.86 -14.67
N ALA A 62 -3.59 5.58 -15.80
CA ALA A 62 -3.82 4.21 -16.29
C ALA A 62 -2.52 3.38 -16.37
N SER A 63 -1.40 3.98 -16.78
CA SER A 63 -0.09 3.30 -16.84
C SER A 63 0.51 2.97 -15.46
N ARG A 64 0.05 3.64 -14.41
CA ARG A 64 0.52 3.52 -13.01
C ARG A 64 -0.43 2.71 -12.13
N ILE A 65 -1.65 2.45 -12.58
CA ILE A 65 -2.56 1.51 -11.93
C ILE A 65 -2.07 0.08 -12.16
N HIS A 66 -2.04 -0.71 -11.09
CA HIS A 66 -1.74 -2.13 -11.13
C HIS A 66 -3.03 -2.95 -11.27
N SER A 67 -4.01 -2.70 -10.39
CA SER A 67 -5.28 -3.40 -10.37
C SER A 67 -6.39 -2.50 -9.81
N ILE A 68 -7.64 -2.81 -10.18
CA ILE A 68 -8.84 -2.26 -9.55
C ILE A 68 -9.68 -3.48 -9.16
N SER A 69 -10.19 -3.50 -7.93
CA SER A 69 -11.00 -4.61 -7.42
C SER A 69 -11.98 -4.16 -6.34
N ARG A 70 -13.03 -4.94 -6.11
CA ARG A 70 -13.96 -4.74 -4.99
C ARG A 70 -13.44 -5.42 -3.72
N VAL A 71 -13.55 -4.73 -2.59
CA VAL A 71 -13.19 -5.26 -1.27
C VAL A 71 -14.29 -4.98 -0.26
N ARG A 72 -14.52 -5.94 0.63
CA ARG A 72 -15.41 -5.76 1.78
C ARG A 72 -14.63 -5.24 2.96
N LYS A 73 -15.17 -4.23 3.63
CA LYS A 73 -14.64 -3.63 4.86
C LYS A 73 -15.77 -3.49 5.87
N TYR A 74 -15.42 -3.43 7.15
CA TYR A 74 -16.38 -3.19 8.21
C TYR A 74 -16.41 -1.71 8.57
N ASP A 75 -17.56 -1.07 8.40
CA ASP A 75 -17.80 0.29 8.87
C ASP A 75 -18.15 0.25 10.37
N ILE A 76 -17.15 0.47 11.20
CA ILE A 76 -17.28 0.47 12.67
C ILE A 76 -18.25 1.54 13.21
N LEU A 77 -18.48 2.62 12.46
CA LEU A 77 -19.37 3.70 12.91
C LEU A 77 -20.84 3.36 12.67
N ARG A 78 -21.11 2.61 11.60
CA ARG A 78 -22.45 2.20 11.19
C ARG A 78 -22.78 0.75 11.50
N ASP A 79 -21.83 0.03 12.08
CA ASP A 79 -21.92 -1.37 12.48
C ASP A 79 -22.39 -2.29 11.33
N LYS A 80 -21.76 -2.14 10.16
CA LYS A 80 -22.13 -2.93 8.96
C LYS A 80 -20.96 -3.18 8.03
N GLU A 81 -21.06 -4.24 7.23
CA GLU A 81 -20.18 -4.43 6.09
C GLU A 81 -20.50 -3.43 4.97
N VAL A 82 -19.46 -2.89 4.35
CA VAL A 82 -19.53 -2.03 3.17
C VAL A 82 -18.61 -2.58 2.09
N GLU A 83 -19.02 -2.39 0.83
CA GLU A 83 -18.21 -2.78 -0.31
C GLU A 83 -17.59 -1.53 -0.95
N LEU A 84 -16.26 -1.49 -0.99
CA LEU A 84 -15.46 -0.39 -1.50
C LEU A 84 -14.65 -0.84 -2.72
N THR A 85 -14.19 0.12 -3.49
CA THR A 85 -13.25 -0.16 -4.58
C THR A 85 -11.83 0.08 -4.09
N LYS A 86 -10.97 -0.94 -4.24
CA LYS A 86 -9.53 -0.88 -4.00
C LYS A 86 -8.84 -0.55 -5.32
N VAL A 87 -8.00 0.48 -5.31
CA VAL A 87 -7.14 0.83 -6.45
C VAL A 87 -5.70 0.61 -6.03
N GLU A 88 -5.05 -0.39 -6.61
CA GLU A 88 -3.64 -0.68 -6.38
C GLU A 88 -2.78 0.05 -7.43
N ALA A 89 -1.69 0.64 -6.98
CA ALA A 89 -0.75 1.36 -7.82
C ALA A 89 0.58 0.61 -7.95
N LYS A 90 1.32 0.91 -9.01
CA LYS A 90 2.69 0.41 -9.23
C LYS A 90 3.73 1.11 -8.38
N ASP A 91 3.38 2.27 -7.82
CA ASP A 91 4.28 3.06 -6.98
C ASP A 91 3.48 3.93 -5.98
N PRO A 92 4.04 4.24 -4.79
CA PRO A 92 3.34 5.02 -3.76
C PRO A 92 3.05 6.48 -4.13
N LEU A 93 3.82 7.06 -5.06
CA LEU A 93 3.63 8.46 -5.46
C LEU A 93 2.29 8.62 -6.19
N ALA A 94 1.90 7.62 -6.98
CA ALA A 94 0.61 7.60 -7.67
C ALA A 94 -0.59 7.68 -6.71
N ILE A 95 -0.47 7.15 -5.48
CA ILE A 95 -1.54 7.18 -4.48
C ILE A 95 -1.74 8.61 -3.95
N GLY A 96 -0.70 9.22 -3.38
CA GLY A 96 -0.85 10.49 -2.65
C GLY A 96 0.43 11.29 -2.41
N GLY A 97 1.57 10.84 -2.96
CA GLY A 97 2.91 11.38 -2.67
C GLY A 97 3.45 12.40 -3.68
N SER A 98 2.73 12.65 -4.78
CA SER A 98 3.09 13.66 -5.79
C SER A 98 2.03 14.76 -5.92
N PRO A 99 2.36 15.96 -6.46
CA PRO A 99 1.39 17.05 -6.68
C PRO A 99 0.16 16.65 -7.49
N LYS A 100 0.32 15.66 -8.37
CA LYS A 100 -0.74 15.00 -9.12
C LYS A 100 -0.80 13.53 -8.71
N ASN A 101 -1.88 13.10 -8.09
CA ASN A 101 -2.05 11.76 -7.53
C ASN A 101 -3.54 11.33 -7.54
N MET A 102 -3.79 10.03 -7.43
CA MET A 102 -5.13 9.44 -7.55
C MET A 102 -6.06 9.83 -6.40
N ARG A 103 -5.53 9.95 -5.16
CA ARG A 103 -6.31 10.39 -3.99
C ARG A 103 -6.96 11.74 -4.24
N ASP A 104 -6.17 12.72 -4.67
CA ASP A 104 -6.64 14.09 -4.83
C ASP A 104 -7.55 14.21 -6.06
N THR A 105 -7.32 13.41 -7.11
CA THR A 105 -8.22 13.33 -8.27
C THR A 105 -9.60 12.80 -7.88
N LEU A 106 -9.67 11.67 -7.17
CA LEU A 106 -10.95 11.09 -6.73
C LEU A 106 -11.68 12.01 -5.74
N ALA A 107 -10.96 12.60 -4.79
CA ALA A 107 -11.54 13.53 -3.82
C ALA A 107 -12.14 14.78 -4.50
N LYS A 108 -11.48 15.33 -5.54
CA LYS A 108 -12.01 16.46 -6.32
C LYS A 108 -13.30 16.13 -7.07
N LEU A 109 -13.51 14.86 -7.42
CA LEU A 109 -14.73 14.37 -8.04
C LEU A 109 -15.85 14.09 -7.02
N GLY A 110 -15.61 14.34 -5.73
CA GLY A 110 -16.60 14.18 -4.67
C GLY A 110 -16.69 12.78 -4.08
N TYR A 111 -15.74 11.88 -4.39
CA TYR A 111 -15.66 10.56 -3.78
C TYR A 111 -14.92 10.61 -2.45
N ASP A 112 -15.34 9.76 -1.53
CA ASP A 112 -14.59 9.51 -0.30
C ASP A 112 -13.40 8.61 -0.63
N VAL A 113 -12.25 8.93 -0.02
CA VAL A 113 -11.00 8.20 -0.23
C VAL A 113 -10.37 7.89 1.12
N TRP A 114 -10.19 6.60 1.40
CA TRP A 114 -9.64 6.07 2.64
C TRP A 114 -8.28 5.42 2.42
N GLU A 115 -7.54 5.25 3.52
CA GLU A 115 -6.20 4.62 3.58
C GLU A 115 -5.13 5.29 2.67
N ALA A 116 -5.48 6.37 1.95
CA ALA A 116 -4.61 7.07 0.99
C ALA A 116 -3.64 8.10 1.59
N ARG A 117 -3.53 8.15 2.92
CA ARG A 117 -2.56 8.98 3.65
C ARG A 117 -1.57 8.15 4.48
N ILE A 118 -1.71 6.83 4.46
CA ILE A 118 -0.80 5.90 5.10
C ILE A 118 0.44 5.77 4.20
N LYS A 119 1.64 5.88 4.77
CA LYS A 119 2.87 5.68 3.99
C LYS A 119 2.95 4.20 3.58
N TYR A 120 3.49 3.92 2.40
CA TYR A 120 3.48 2.56 1.88
C TYR A 120 4.12 1.52 2.81
N TYR A 121 5.26 1.84 3.42
CA TYR A 121 5.92 0.91 4.34
C TYR A 121 5.09 0.63 5.60
N ASP A 122 4.28 1.59 6.08
CA ASP A 122 3.37 1.39 7.20
C ASP A 122 2.20 0.49 6.78
N CYS A 123 1.63 0.72 5.58
CA CYS A 123 0.59 -0.12 5.00
C CYS A 123 1.06 -1.58 4.84
N PHE A 124 2.29 -1.78 4.33
CA PHE A 124 2.91 -3.10 4.25
C PHE A 124 3.05 -3.75 5.64
N ILE A 125 3.54 -3.01 6.64
CA ILE A 125 3.66 -3.51 8.02
C ILE A 125 2.30 -3.97 8.57
N PHE A 126 1.25 -3.16 8.39
CA PHE A 126 -0.09 -3.47 8.88
C PHE A 126 -0.68 -4.71 8.20
N ASP A 127 -0.65 -4.77 6.87
CA ASP A 127 -1.24 -5.88 6.11
C ASP A 127 -0.49 -7.21 6.32
N ARG A 128 0.81 -7.14 6.61
CA ARG A 128 1.64 -8.31 6.89
C ARG A 128 1.73 -8.66 8.37
N ASN A 129 1.06 -7.90 9.24
CA ASN A 129 1.13 -8.05 10.70
C ASN A 129 2.58 -8.10 11.23
N LEU A 130 3.45 -7.26 10.67
CA LEU A 130 4.83 -7.17 11.13
C LEU A 130 4.91 -6.28 12.36
N ILE A 131 5.79 -6.65 13.29
CA ILE A 131 6.07 -5.87 14.50
C ILE A 131 7.58 -5.58 14.50
N PRO A 132 8.00 -4.37 14.11
CA PRO A 132 9.37 -3.93 14.33
C PRO A 132 9.68 -3.82 15.83
N GLY A 133 10.88 -4.22 16.26
CA GLY A 133 11.33 -4.16 17.66
C GLY A 133 11.74 -5.49 18.24
#